data_AF-A0A8H5GX74-F1
#
_entry.id   AF-A0A8H5GX74-F1
#
_cell.length_a   1.000
_cell.length_b   1.000
_cell.length_c   1.000
_cell.angle_alpha   90.00
_cell.angle_beta   90.00
_cell.angle_gamma   90.00
#
_symmetry.space_group_name_H-M   'P 1'
#
loop_
_entity.id
_entity.type
_entity.pdbx_description
1 polymer ?
#
loop_
_entity_poly.entity_id
_entity_poly.type
_entity_poly.pdbx_seq_one_letter_code
_entity_poly.pdbx_strand_id
1 'polypeptide(L)'
;MSDLVSAFNSLPRSPQTVDKISNDWVFTIRHVPVSPEADLIMLVNPISLESHCEGPIDLSKLTPHDVNAVVADCLLKAFVSGMGSDDKQRKVAPWTWKTTEGKLAQEVGVVLKMMNVREELGNVGVVDIEVKKIVDTQWDDLLGTIQRSMA
;
A
#
# COMPACT_ATOMS: atom_id res chain seq x y z
N MET A 1 1.07 -6.40 -17.32
CA MET A 1 0.78 -7.03 -16.02
C MET A 1 1.79 -8.12 -15.66
N SER A 2 2.22 -8.99 -16.59
CA SER A 2 3.27 -10.01 -16.34
C SER A 2 4.58 -9.42 -15.81
N ASP A 3 4.98 -8.25 -16.31
CA ASP A 3 6.29 -7.68 -16.02
C ASP A 3 6.37 -7.10 -14.61
N LEU A 4 5.28 -6.48 -14.13
CA LEU A 4 5.22 -5.93 -12.77
C LEU A 4 5.21 -7.03 -11.73
N VAL A 5 4.38 -8.06 -11.91
CA VAL A 5 4.33 -9.21 -10.99
C VAL A 5 5.68 -9.92 -10.99
N SER A 6 6.29 -10.16 -12.16
CA SER A 6 7.60 -10.79 -12.24
C SER A 6 8.69 -9.96 -11.55
N ALA A 7 8.69 -8.64 -11.75
CA ALA A 7 9.61 -7.73 -11.08
C ALA A 7 9.41 -7.76 -9.56
N PHE A 8 8.17 -7.67 -9.08
CA PHE A 8 7.84 -7.74 -7.66
C PHE A 8 8.26 -9.07 -7.04
N ASN A 9 7.90 -10.18 -7.69
CA ASN A 9 8.28 -11.53 -7.27
C ASN A 9 9.78 -11.79 -7.38
N SER A 10 10.57 -10.90 -7.99
CA SER A 10 12.03 -10.99 -8.03
C SER A 10 12.70 -10.13 -6.95
N LEU A 11 11.96 -9.28 -6.25
CA LEU A 11 12.53 -8.42 -5.20
C LEU A 11 13.07 -9.25 -4.03
N PRO A 12 14.23 -8.89 -3.45
CA PRO A 12 14.67 -9.50 -2.20
C PRO A 12 13.62 -9.27 -1.11
N ARG A 13 13.50 -10.23 -0.19
CA ARG A 13 12.55 -10.17 0.92
C ARG A 13 13.28 -10.51 2.22
N SER A 14 13.09 -9.65 3.21
CA SER A 14 13.70 -9.76 4.53
C SER A 14 12.65 -9.37 5.57
N PRO A 15 12.62 -10.02 6.76
CA PRO A 15 11.78 -9.59 7.88
C PRO A 15 12.07 -8.17 8.36
N GLN A 16 13.27 -7.66 8.05
CA GLN A 16 13.68 -6.31 8.42
C GLN A 16 14.06 -5.48 7.20
N THR A 17 13.79 -4.18 7.27
CA THR A 17 14.27 -3.17 6.31
C THR A 17 15.78 -2.95 6.46
N VAL A 18 16.37 -2.15 5.57
CA VAL A 18 17.79 -1.75 5.63
C VAL A 18 18.12 -1.08 6.96
N ASP A 19 17.16 -0.34 7.52
CA ASP A 19 17.27 0.35 8.80
C ASP A 19 17.03 -0.57 10.02
N LYS A 20 16.96 -1.89 9.79
CA LYS A 20 16.73 -2.93 10.82
C LYS A 20 15.37 -2.81 11.53
N ILE A 21 14.39 -2.18 10.88
CA ILE A 21 13.01 -2.05 11.36
C ILE A 21 12.17 -3.19 10.79
N SER A 22 11.08 -3.59 11.45
CA SER A 22 10.16 -4.61 10.89
C SER A 22 9.69 -4.20 9.49
N ASN A 23 9.75 -5.12 8.54
CA ASN A 23 9.31 -4.91 7.16
C ASN A 23 7.82 -5.30 7.00
N ASP A 24 7.00 -4.91 7.96
CA ASP A 24 5.56 -5.14 7.96
C ASP A 24 4.84 -3.84 7.62
N TRP A 25 4.00 -3.89 6.59
CA TRP A 25 3.35 -2.71 6.04
C TRP A 25 1.84 -2.77 6.22
N VAL A 26 1.21 -1.60 6.29
CA VAL A 26 -0.24 -1.47 6.35
C VAL A 26 -0.68 -0.61 5.19
N PHE A 27 -1.67 -1.06 4.42
CA PHE A 27 -2.25 -0.27 3.35
C PHE A 27 -3.72 0.07 3.60
N THR A 28 -4.15 1.21 3.08
CA THR A 28 -5.53 1.69 3.18
C THR A 28 -5.88 2.54 1.95
N ILE A 29 -7.16 2.59 1.60
CA ILE A 29 -7.69 3.47 0.56
C ILE A 29 -8.22 4.72 1.24
N ARG A 30 -7.81 5.90 0.79
CA ARG A 30 -8.20 7.18 1.40
C ARG A 30 -8.64 8.18 0.35
N HIS A 31 -9.81 8.76 0.57
CA HIS A 31 -10.37 9.77 -0.30
C HIS A 31 -9.85 11.16 0.06
N VAL A 32 -9.41 11.92 -0.95
CA VAL A 32 -9.00 13.33 -0.84
C VAL A 32 -10.16 14.21 -1.33
N PRO A 33 -10.89 14.89 -0.43
CA PRO A 33 -12.04 15.72 -0.78
C PRO A 33 -11.61 17.15 -1.19
N VAL A 34 -10.56 17.27 -2.01
CA VAL A 34 -10.04 18.54 -2.51
C VAL A 34 -10.01 18.48 -4.02
N SER A 35 -10.59 19.47 -4.70
CA SER A 35 -10.71 19.45 -6.16
C SER A 35 -9.34 19.53 -6.87
N PRO A 36 -9.04 18.63 -7.84
CA PRO A 36 -9.89 17.51 -8.27
C PRO A 36 -9.89 16.36 -7.24
N GLU A 37 -11.08 15.90 -6.86
CA GLU A 37 -11.23 14.78 -5.91
C GLU A 37 -10.58 13.51 -6.46
N ALA A 38 -9.93 12.76 -5.57
CA ALA A 38 -9.24 11.53 -5.92
C ALA A 38 -9.05 10.64 -4.68
N ASP A 39 -8.81 9.36 -4.94
CA ASP A 39 -8.42 8.38 -3.95
C ASP A 39 -6.91 8.13 -4.00
N LEU A 40 -6.34 7.84 -2.83
CA LEU A 40 -4.95 7.46 -2.63
C LEU A 40 -4.89 6.08 -1.99
N ILE A 41 -3.93 5.28 -2.42
CA ILE A 41 -3.56 4.03 -1.73
C ILE A 41 -2.34 4.35 -0.88
N MET A 42 -2.58 4.48 0.42
CA MET A 42 -1.55 4.84 1.39
C MET A 42 -0.95 3.57 1.97
N LEU A 43 0.38 3.43 1.91
CA LEU A 43 1.15 2.43 2.64
C LEU A 43 1.85 3.08 3.82
N VAL A 44 1.88 2.40 4.97
CA VAL A 44 2.53 2.86 6.20
C VAL A 44 3.29 1.72 6.83
N ASN A 45 4.54 1.96 7.22
CA ASN A 45 5.24 1.11 8.17
C ASN A 45 4.93 1.63 9.59
N PRO A 46 4.18 0.90 10.42
CA PRO A 46 3.69 1.41 11.69
C PRO A 46 4.79 1.62 12.74
N ILE A 47 5.99 1.06 12.52
CA ILE A 47 7.12 1.20 13.44
C ILE A 47 8.01 2.39 13.05
N SER A 48 8.37 2.52 11.76
CA SER A 48 9.18 3.66 11.31
C SER A 48 8.37 4.93 11.07
N LEU A 49 7.04 4.81 10.97
CA LEU A 49 6.12 5.85 10.51
C LEU A 49 6.40 6.33 9.08
N GLU A 50 7.21 5.58 8.32
CA GLU A 50 7.38 5.84 6.89
C GLU A 50 6.06 5.58 6.18
N SER A 51 5.66 6.54 5.34
CA SER A 51 4.45 6.42 4.52
C SER A 51 4.74 6.72 3.06
N HIS A 52 3.98 6.06 2.19
CA HIS A 52 4.01 6.23 0.74
C HIS A 52 2.57 6.26 0.23
N CYS A 53 2.34 6.94 -0.89
CA CYS A 53 1.03 6.98 -1.54
C CYS A 53 1.16 6.67 -3.03
N GLU A 54 0.28 5.81 -3.52
CA GLU A 54 0.01 5.67 -4.94
C GLU A 54 -1.29 6.41 -5.30
N GLY A 55 -1.28 7.07 -6.45
CA GLY A 55 -2.37 7.89 -6.95
C GLY A 55 -1.88 9.24 -7.50
N PRO A 56 -2.78 10.19 -7.77
CA PRO A 56 -4.24 10.13 -7.56
C PRO A 56 -4.96 9.10 -8.46
N ILE A 57 -6.03 8.48 -7.96
CA ILE A 57 -6.85 7.50 -8.69
C ILE A 57 -8.34 7.84 -8.49
N ASP A 58 -9.14 7.80 -9.55
CA ASP A 58 -10.60 7.88 -9.43
C ASP A 58 -11.20 6.47 -9.32
N LEU A 59 -11.46 6.00 -8.10
CA LEU A 59 -12.05 4.67 -7.88
C LEU A 59 -13.58 4.69 -8.00
N SER A 60 -14.22 5.86 -8.04
CA SER A 60 -15.68 6.00 -8.04
C SER A 60 -16.36 5.41 -9.28
N LYS A 61 -15.62 5.29 -10.38
CA LYS A 61 -16.09 4.76 -11.67
C LYS A 61 -15.84 3.27 -11.85
N LEU A 62 -15.17 2.63 -10.88
CA LEU A 62 -14.73 1.25 -11.00
C LEU A 62 -15.70 0.29 -10.32
N THR A 63 -15.78 -0.94 -10.84
CA THR A 63 -16.45 -2.01 -10.11
C THR A 63 -15.63 -2.40 -8.89
N PRO A 64 -16.23 -2.99 -7.83
CA PRO A 64 -15.46 -3.47 -6.68
C PRO A 64 -14.30 -4.41 -7.06
N HIS A 65 -14.50 -5.25 -8.10
CA HIS A 65 -13.44 -6.12 -8.59
C HIS A 65 -12.28 -5.32 -9.19
N ASP A 66 -12.58 -4.32 -10.01
CA ASP A 66 -11.57 -3.46 -10.64
C ASP A 66 -10.84 -2.59 -9.61
N VAL A 67 -11.53 -2.12 -8.56
CA VAL A 67 -10.90 -1.42 -7.43
C VAL A 67 -9.83 -2.32 -6.79
N ASN A 68 -10.18 -3.57 -6.47
CA ASN A 68 -9.24 -4.50 -5.86
C ASN A 68 -8.04 -4.83 -6.78
N ALA A 69 -8.27 -4.91 -8.10
CA ALA A 69 -7.22 -5.06 -9.10
C ALA A 69 -6.27 -3.86 -9.15
N VAL A 70 -6.82 -2.64 -9.14
CA VAL A 70 -6.04 -1.40 -9.09
C VAL A 70 -5.25 -1.30 -7.79
N VAL A 71 -5.86 -1.66 -6.66
CA VAL A 71 -5.18 -1.68 -5.35
C VAL A 71 -4.00 -2.64 -5.38
N ALA A 72 -4.21 -3.88 -5.83
CA ALA A 72 -3.15 -4.86 -5.95
C ALA A 72 -2.00 -4.36 -6.86
N ASP A 73 -2.30 -3.80 -8.03
CA ASP A 73 -1.29 -3.26 -8.95
C ASP A 73 -0.47 -2.13 -8.31
N CYS A 74 -1.14 -1.20 -7.62
CA CYS A 74 -0.49 -0.10 -6.91
C CYS A 74 0.41 -0.59 -5.77
N LEU A 75 -0.02 -1.61 -5.01
CA LEU A 75 0.83 -2.22 -3.98
C LEU A 75 2.12 -2.79 -4.59
N LEU A 76 2.02 -3.55 -5.69
CA LEU A 76 3.20 -4.12 -6.35
C LEU A 76 4.12 -3.00 -6.87
N LYS A 77 3.54 -1.98 -7.50
CA LYS A 77 4.27 -0.82 -8.05
C LYS A 77 5.03 -0.05 -6.97
N ALA A 78 4.44 0.16 -5.79
CA ALA A 78 5.09 0.86 -4.69
C ALA A 78 6.43 0.20 -4.32
N PHE A 79 6.47 -1.12 -4.16
CA PHE A 79 7.71 -1.82 -3.81
C PHE A 79 8.69 -1.97 -4.98
N VAL A 80 8.21 -2.19 -6.21
CA VAL A 80 9.07 -2.28 -7.40
C VAL A 80 9.76 -0.94 -7.71
N SER A 81 9.05 0.16 -7.47
CA SER A 81 9.61 1.51 -7.62
C SER A 81 10.52 1.91 -6.44
N GLY A 82 10.53 1.16 -5.33
CA GLY A 82 11.24 1.55 -4.11
C GLY A 82 10.59 2.73 -3.41
N MET A 83 9.25 2.87 -3.53
CA MET A 83 8.45 3.96 -2.98
C MET A 83 8.97 5.34 -3.43
N GLY A 84 9.37 5.43 -4.70
CA GLY A 84 9.95 6.64 -5.28
C GLY A 84 11.39 6.96 -4.86
N SER A 85 12.03 6.11 -4.04
CA SER A 85 13.43 6.28 -3.68
C SER A 85 14.38 5.79 -4.78
N ASP A 86 15.45 6.56 -5.03
CA ASP A 86 16.56 6.16 -5.91
C ASP A 86 17.46 5.08 -5.28
N ASP A 87 17.32 4.82 -3.97
CA ASP A 87 18.10 3.80 -3.28
C ASP A 87 17.62 2.40 -3.65
N LYS A 88 18.45 1.68 -4.41
CA LYS A 88 18.19 0.28 -4.80
C LYS A 88 18.01 -0.65 -3.60
N GLN A 89 18.59 -0.34 -2.44
CA GLN A 89 18.43 -1.16 -1.23
C GLN A 89 17.01 -1.10 -0.65
N ARG A 90 16.23 -0.07 -1.01
CA ARG A 90 14.81 0.06 -0.63
C ARG A 90 13.86 -0.71 -1.52
N LYS A 91 14.34 -1.28 -2.64
CA LYS A 91 13.56 -2.17 -3.51
C LYS A 91 13.52 -3.58 -2.92
N VAL A 92 12.79 -3.71 -1.82
CA VAL A 92 12.55 -4.96 -1.10
C VAL A 92 11.06 -5.25 -1.08
N ALA A 93 10.67 -6.50 -1.28
CA ALA A 93 9.29 -6.90 -1.04
C ALA A 93 8.98 -6.86 0.46
N PRO A 94 7.73 -6.56 0.87
CA PRO A 94 7.34 -6.56 2.27
C PRO A 94 7.47 -7.96 2.87
N TRP A 95 7.73 -8.02 4.17
CA TRP A 95 7.62 -9.26 4.91
C TRP A 95 6.15 -9.63 5.08
N THR A 96 5.34 -8.74 5.63
CA THR A 96 3.88 -8.89 5.59
C THR A 96 3.23 -7.59 5.18
N TRP A 97 2.00 -7.67 4.68
CA TRP A 97 1.13 -6.52 4.62
C TRP A 97 -0.24 -6.80 5.19
N LYS A 98 -0.85 -5.77 5.72
CA LYS A 98 -2.17 -5.80 6.34
C LYS A 98 -2.97 -4.59 5.90
N THR A 99 -4.25 -4.57 6.23
CA THR A 99 -5.10 -3.40 6.05
C THR A 99 -6.00 -3.17 7.26
N THR A 100 -6.67 -2.03 7.30
CA THR A 100 -7.62 -1.63 8.35
C THR A 100 -9.01 -2.25 8.16
N GLU A 101 -9.27 -2.90 7.03
CA GLU A 101 -10.59 -3.37 6.64
C GLU A 101 -10.58 -4.86 6.26
N GLY A 102 -11.37 -5.68 6.97
CA GLY A 102 -11.38 -7.13 6.75
C GLY A 102 -11.84 -7.55 5.36
N LYS A 103 -12.84 -6.86 4.80
CA LYS A 103 -13.33 -7.13 3.45
C LYS A 103 -12.27 -6.82 2.39
N LEU A 104 -11.62 -5.67 2.49
CA LEU A 104 -10.53 -5.27 1.59
C LEU A 104 -9.36 -6.26 1.66
N ALA A 105 -8.99 -6.71 2.87
CA ALA A 105 -7.94 -7.71 3.06
C ALA A 105 -8.24 -8.99 2.27
N GLN A 106 -9.46 -9.50 2.42
CA GLN A 106 -9.89 -10.72 1.75
C GLN A 106 -9.88 -10.57 0.22
N GLU A 107 -10.49 -9.50 -0.30
CA GLU A 107 -10.67 -9.32 -1.74
C GLU A 107 -9.35 -9.02 -2.46
N VAL A 108 -8.51 -8.14 -1.91
CA VAL A 108 -7.16 -7.87 -2.45
C VAL A 108 -6.29 -9.12 -2.36
N GLY A 109 -6.38 -9.90 -1.28
CA GLY A 109 -5.66 -11.17 -1.15
C GLY A 109 -6.02 -12.19 -2.24
N VAL A 110 -7.30 -12.29 -2.62
CA VAL A 110 -7.74 -13.14 -3.73
C VAL A 110 -7.13 -12.65 -5.06
N VAL A 111 -7.17 -11.35 -5.31
CA VAL A 111 -6.61 -10.76 -6.54
C VAL A 111 -5.09 -11.00 -6.63
N LEU A 112 -4.34 -10.77 -5.54
CA LEU A 112 -2.90 -11.02 -5.50
C LEU A 112 -2.55 -12.47 -5.84
N LYS A 113 -3.33 -13.43 -5.31
CA LYS A 113 -3.18 -14.86 -5.65
C LYS A 113 -3.46 -15.13 -7.12
N MET A 114 -4.52 -14.55 -7.68
CA MET A 114 -4.84 -14.67 -9.11
C MET A 114 -3.76 -14.07 -10.02
N MET A 115 -3.08 -13.02 -9.55
CA MET A 115 -1.95 -12.40 -10.24
C MET A 115 -0.67 -13.24 -10.16
N ASN A 116 -0.64 -14.37 -9.43
CA ASN A 116 0.54 -15.18 -9.12
C ASN A 116 1.61 -14.43 -8.30
N VAL A 117 1.19 -13.54 -7.40
CA VAL A 117 2.09 -13.00 -6.37
C VAL A 117 2.47 -14.11 -5.40
N ARG A 118 3.67 -14.03 -4.81
CA ARG A 118 4.16 -15.00 -3.80
C ARG A 118 3.09 -15.35 -2.78
N GLU A 119 2.94 -16.64 -2.50
CA GLU A 119 1.82 -17.20 -1.73
C GLU A 119 1.67 -16.54 -0.35
N GLU A 120 2.79 -16.29 0.33
CA GLU A 120 2.83 -15.61 1.64
C GLU A 120 2.19 -14.21 1.64
N LEU A 121 2.27 -13.49 0.52
CA LEU A 121 1.81 -12.11 0.37
C LEU A 121 0.38 -12.06 -0.17
N GLY A 122 -0.15 -13.16 -0.69
CA GLY A 122 -1.58 -13.32 -0.95
C GLY A 122 -2.43 -13.39 0.32
N ASN A 123 -1.82 -13.59 1.50
CA ASN A 123 -2.50 -13.66 2.78
C ASN A 123 -2.48 -12.30 3.49
N VAL A 124 -3.32 -11.37 3.02
CA VAL A 124 -3.43 -10.03 3.61
C VAL A 124 -4.12 -10.11 4.98
N GLY A 125 -3.45 -9.59 6.01
CA GLY A 125 -4.01 -9.54 7.36
C GLY A 125 -4.85 -8.31 7.64
N VAL A 126 -5.47 -8.28 8.82
CA VAL A 126 -6.13 -7.08 9.37
C VAL A 126 -5.33 -6.60 10.58
N VAL A 127 -5.14 -5.29 10.68
CA VAL A 127 -4.44 -4.69 11.82
C VAL A 127 -5.35 -4.60 13.04
N ASP A 128 -4.75 -4.51 14.23
CA ASP A 128 -5.46 -4.19 15.46
C ASP A 128 -5.81 -2.69 15.52
N ILE A 129 -6.54 -2.32 16.58
CA ILE A 129 -7.03 -0.96 16.78
C ILE A 129 -5.90 0.04 17.07
N GLU A 130 -4.76 -0.40 17.61
CA GLU A 130 -3.64 0.49 17.95
C GLU A 130 -2.90 0.89 16.68
N VAL A 131 -2.59 -0.08 15.82
CA VAL A 131 -2.00 0.17 14.50
C VAL A 131 -2.93 0.97 13.60
N LYS A 132 -4.25 0.72 13.66
CA LYS A 132 -5.24 1.52 12.92
C LYS A 132 -5.15 3.01 13.30
N LYS A 133 -5.03 3.34 14.59
CA LYS A 133 -4.88 4.73 15.04
C LYS A 133 -3.62 5.40 14.48
N ILE A 134 -2.52 4.65 14.36
CA ILE A 134 -1.27 5.15 13.76
C ILE A 134 -1.53 5.52 12.30
N VAL A 135 -2.17 4.63 11.54
CA VAL A 135 -2.50 4.89 10.12
C VAL A 135 -3.46 6.07 9.97
N ASP A 136 -4.48 6.16 10.81
CA ASP A 136 -5.42 7.30 10.82
C ASP A 136 -4.68 8.62 11.12
N THR A 137 -3.76 8.63 12.09
CA THR A 137 -2.96 9.83 12.42
C THR A 137 -2.07 10.26 11.24
N GLN A 138 -1.38 9.31 10.61
CA GLN A 138 -0.56 9.59 9.43
C GLN A 138 -1.40 10.15 8.27
N TRP A 139 -2.62 9.65 8.10
CA TRP A 139 -3.55 10.17 7.10
C TRP A 139 -3.98 11.61 7.40
N ASP A 140 -4.36 11.91 8.65
CA ASP A 140 -4.80 13.25 9.03
C ASP A 140 -3.69 14.30 8.81
N ASP A 141 -2.45 13.96 9.14
CA ASP A 141 -1.28 14.81 8.90
C ASP A 141 -1.04 15.06 7.40
N LEU A 142 -1.15 14.01 6.58
CA LEU A 142 -1.01 14.09 5.12
C LEU A 142 -2.14 14.94 4.52
N LEU A 143 -3.40 14.67 4.88
CA LEU A 143 -4.56 15.39 4.37
C LEU A 143 -4.49 16.87 4.74
N GLY A 144 -4.12 17.21 5.98
CA GLY A 144 -3.92 18.60 6.39
C GLY A 144 -2.81 19.30 5.60
N THR A 145 -1.78 18.57 5.18
CA THR A 145 -0.71 19.10 4.32
C THR A 145 -1.22 19.34 2.89
N ILE A 146 -1.95 18.39 2.31
CA ILE A 146 -2.57 18.52 0.98
C ILE A 146 -3.50 19.74 0.96
N GLN A 147 -4.41 19.85 1.94
CA GLN A 147 -5.36 20.96 2.05
C GLN A 147 -4.68 22.32 2.12
N ARG A 148 -3.58 22.45 2.88
CA ARG A 148 -2.81 23.69 2.96
C ARG A 148 -2.07 24.04 1.67
N SER A 149 -1.62 23.04 0.91
CA SER A 149 -0.91 23.28 -0.36
C SER A 149 -1.82 23.74 -1.49
N MET A 150 -3.13 23.52 -1.35
CA MET A 150 -4.16 23.85 -2.35
C MET A 150 -4.93 25.14 -2.00
N ALA A 151 -4.63 25.76 -0.85
CA ALA A 151 -5.19 27.03 -0.39
C ALA A 151 -4.33 28.21 -0.84
#